data_AF-A0A9P1JE92-F1
#
_entry.id   AF-A0A9P1JE92-F1
#
_cell.length_a   1.000
_cell.length_b   1.000
_cell.length_c   1.000
_cell.angle_alpha   90.00
_cell.angle_beta   90.00
_cell.angle_gamma   90.00
#
_symmetry.space_group_name_H-M   'P 1'
#
loop_
_entity.id
_entity.type
_entity.pdbx_description
1 polymer ?
#
loop_
_entity_poly.entity_id
_entity_poly.type
_entity_poly.pdbx_seq_one_letter_code
_entity_poly.pdbx_strand_id
1 'polypeptide(L)' 'MYMAEVIGIIEMLAGAAMNVWIGKLGKTFFGKDDRSSRIVLRICGIFLIINGASRAFHI' A
#
# COMPACT_ATOMS: atom_id res chain seq x y z
N MET A 1 2.51 -22.03 -5.77
CA MET A 1 1.84 -20.72 -5.76
C MET A 1 1.93 -20.12 -7.13
N TYR A 2 0.80 -19.77 -7.72
CA TYR A 2 0.73 -19.08 -8.99
C TYR A 2 1.33 -17.68 -8.86
N MET A 3 1.99 -17.16 -9.90
CA MET A 3 2.60 -15.82 -9.89
C MET A 3 1.62 -14.72 -9.43
N ALA A 4 0.33 -14.88 -9.70
CA ALA A 4 -0.73 -13.98 -9.25
C ALA A 4 -0.87 -13.91 -7.72
N GLU A 5 -0.79 -15.06 -7.03
CA GLU A 5 -0.90 -15.14 -5.57
C GLU A 5 0.31 -14.48 -4.89
N VAL A 6 1.51 -14.69 -5.46
CA VAL A 6 2.75 -14.08 -4.99
C VAL A 6 2.71 -12.56 -5.16
N ILE A 7 2.24 -12.07 -6.31
CA ILE A 7 2.04 -10.63 -6.54
C ILE A 7 1.02 -10.07 -5.54
N GLY A 8 -0.06 -10.79 -5.28
CA GLY A 8 -1.08 -10.38 -4.32
C GLY A 8 -0.53 -10.21 -2.91
N ILE A 9 0.27 -11.17 -2.44
CA ILE A 9 0.94 -11.10 -1.13
C ILE A 9 1.92 -9.92 -1.07
N ILE A 10 2.68 -9.67 -2.13
CA ILE A 10 3.59 -8.52 -2.19
C ILE A 10 2.83 -7.20 -2.12
N GLU A 11 1.69 -7.07 -2.81
CA GLU A 11 0.84 -5.87 -2.75
C GLU A 11 0.26 -5.66 -1.35
N MET A 12 -0.18 -6.72 -0.67
CA MET A 12 -0.65 -6.63 0.72
C MET A 12 0.47 -6.17 1.67
N LEU A 13 1.68 -6.73 1.53
CA LEU A 13 2.85 -6.33 2.32
C LEU A 13 3.27 -4.88 2.03
N ALA A 14 3.23 -4.47 0.75
CA ALA A 14 3.54 -3.11 0.35
C ALA A 14 2.51 -2.10 0.89
N GLY A 15 1.22 -2.42 0.87
CA GLY A 15 0.17 -1.59 1.46
C GLY A 15 0.28 -1.47 2.98
N ALA A 16 0.62 -2.56 3.67
CA ALA A 16 0.90 -2.55 5.11
C ALA A 16 2.15 -1.71 5.44
N ALA A 17 3.24 -1.90 4.70
CA ALA A 17 4.46 -1.11 4.80
C ALA A 17 4.21 0.38 4.59
N MET A 18 3.41 0.74 3.58
CA MET A 18 3.04 2.13 3.32
C MET A 18 2.29 2.77 4.49
N ASN A 19 1.40 2.01 5.15
CA ASN A 19 0.69 2.50 6.32
C ASN A 19 1.59 2.67 7.56
N VAL A 20 2.58 1.79 7.75
CA VAL A 20 3.55 1.88 8.86
C VAL A 20 4.48 3.07 8.68
N TRP A 21 5.03 3.27 7.47
CA TRP A 21 6.01 4.32 7.19
C TRP A 21 5.41 5.60 6.62
N ILE A 22 4.11 5.82 6.80
CA ILE A 22 3.36 6.85 6.09
C ILE A 22 3.91 8.28 6.26
N GLY A 23 4.41 8.64 7.44
CA GLY A 23 5.01 9.96 7.66
C GLY A 23 6.34 10.13 6.94
N LYS A 24 7.17 9.06 6.89
CA LYS A 24 8.45 9.07 6.18
C LYS A 24 8.21 9.13 4.67
N LEU A 25 7.26 8.34 4.16
CA LEU A 25 6.87 8.37 2.76
C LEU A 25 6.23 9.70 2.36
N GLY A 26 5.41 10.31 3.23
CA GLY A 26 4.86 11.65 3.02
C GLY A 26 5.95 12.67 2.77
N LYS A 27 6.95 12.72 3.67
CA LYS A 27 8.10 13.61 3.53
C LYS A 27 8.95 13.30 2.30
N THR A 28 9.15 12.03 1.94
CA THR A 28 9.96 11.62 0.78
C THR A 28 9.28 11.91 -0.55
N PHE A 29 7.98 11.61 -0.70
CA PHE A 29 7.27 11.77 -1.97
C PHE A 29 6.75 13.19 -2.18
N PHE A 30 6.24 13.83 -1.13
CA PHE A 30 5.59 15.14 -1.24
C PHE A 30 6.49 16.28 -0.76
N GLY A 31 7.63 15.99 -0.12
CA GLY A 31 8.51 17.00 0.47
C GLY A 31 7.93 17.66 1.73
N LYS A 32 6.71 17.29 2.12
CA LYS A 32 5.94 17.84 3.24
C LYS A 32 5.18 16.72 3.94
N ASP A 33 5.01 16.89 5.24
CA ASP A 33 4.33 15.94 6.11
C ASP A 33 3.01 16.55 6.61
N ASP A 34 2.09 16.80 5.67
CA ASP A 34 0.78 17.37 5.94
C ASP A 34 -0.34 16.31 5.91
N ARG A 35 -1.49 16.68 6.48
CA ARG A 35 -2.66 15.78 6.59
C ARG A 35 -3.11 15.25 5.23
N SER A 36 -3.08 16.07 4.18
CA SER A 36 -3.55 15.69 2.84
C SER A 36 -2.59 14.69 2.20
N SER A 37 -1.28 14.93 2.27
CA SER A 37 -0.26 14.00 1.78
C SER A 37 -0.35 12.62 2.47
N ARG A 38 -0.61 12.60 3.78
CA ARG A 38 -0.87 11.34 4.51
C ARG A 38 -2.16 10.65 4.07
N ILE A 39 -3.24 11.39 3.82
CA ILE A 39 -4.50 10.79 3.35
C ILE A 39 -4.31 10.11 1.99
N VAL A 40 -3.61 10.77 1.06
CA VAL A 40 -3.33 10.19 -0.27
C VAL A 40 -2.54 8.89 -0.13
N LEU A 41 -1.51 8.86 0.71
CA LEU A 41 -0.72 7.65 0.95
C LEU A 41 -1.53 6.53 1.62
N ARG A 42 -2.48 6.86 2.52
CA ARG A 42 -3.39 5.86 3.10
C ARG A 42 -4.28 5.25 2.04
N ILE A 43 -4.83 6.09 1.15
CA ILE A 43 -5.68 5.63 0.05
C ILE A 43 -4.88 4.66 -0.84
N CYS A 44 -3.67 5.03 -1.26
CA CYS A 44 -2.79 4.13 -2.02
C CYS A 44 -2.50 2.82 -1.29
N GLY A 45 -2.19 2.87 0.00
CA GLY A 45 -1.95 1.68 0.82
C GLY A 45 -3.17 0.76 0.93
N ILE A 46 -4.37 1.33 1.08
CA ILE A 46 -5.63 0.57 1.10
C ILE A 46 -5.88 -0.09 -0.26
N PHE A 47 -5.67 0.63 -1.37
CA PHE A 47 -5.81 0.06 -2.71
C PHE A 47 -4.87 -1.14 -2.93
N LEU A 48 -3.63 -1.05 -2.46
CA LEU A 48 -2.68 -2.17 -2.52
C LEU A 48 -3.15 -3.36 -1.69
N ILE A 49 -3.71 -3.14 -0.51
CA ILE A 49 -4.25 -4.22 0.33
C ILE A 49 -5.45 -4.89 -0.35
N ILE A 50 -6.39 -4.12 -0.92
CA ILE A 50 -7.58 -4.66 -1.58
C ILE A 50 -7.20 -5.45 -2.83
N ASN A 51 -6.37 -4.87 -3.71
CA ASN A 51 -5.90 -5.55 -4.92
C ASN A 51 -5.08 -6.79 -4.58
N GLY A 52 -4.21 -6.67 -3.58
CA GLY A 52 -3.40 -7.77 -3.11
C GLY A 52 -4.24 -8.92 -2.56
N ALA A 53 -5.26 -8.60 -1.76
CA ALA A 53 -6.21 -9.60 -1.25
C ALA A 53 -7.00 -10.28 -2.37
N SER A 54 -7.56 -9.52 -3.32
CA SER A 54 -8.30 -10.11 -4.45
C SER A 54 -7.43 -11.08 -5.26
N ARG A 55 -6.17 -10.72 -5.56
CA ARG A 55 -5.23 -11.59 -6.28
C ARG A 55 -4.72 -12.77 -5.45
N ALA A 56 -4.46 -12.56 -4.16
CA ALA A 56 -3.97 -13.60 -3.26
C ALA A 56 -5.03 -14.68 -2.97
N PHE A 57 -6.30 -14.28 -2.92
CA PHE A 57 -7.42 -15.19 -2.64
C PHE A 57 -8.18 -15.64 -3.90
N HIS A 58 -7.76 -15.21 -5.10
CA HIS A 58 -8.41 -15.56 -6.37
C HIS A 58 -9.94 -15.29 -6.34
N ILE A 59 -10.34 -14.19 -5.70
CA ILE A 59 -11.74 -13.71 -5.62
C ILE A 59 -12.04 -12.81 -6.80
#